data_AF-A0A972ZK85-F1
#
_entry.id   AF-A0A972ZK85-F1
#
_cell.length_a   1.000
_cell.length_b   1.000
_cell.length_c   1.000
_cell.angle_alpha   90.00
_cell.angle_beta   90.00
_cell.angle_gamma   90.00
#
_symmetry.space_group_name_H-M   'P 1'
#
loop_
_entity.id
_entity.type
_entity.pdbx_description
1 polymer ?
#
loop_
_entity_poly.entity_id
_entity_poly.type
_entity_poly.pdbx_seq_one_letter_code
_entity_poly.pdbx_strand_id
1 'polypeptide(L)'
;MAIYKPEPHLLPEDARLLKLIAELILYQTDGDLPSNLVGDKKPLSDRQSKDLLELLESLYDRKDFRENMLFIEGVFDDSSPDERSYREIYLSRRKKLGHSRAMASMHWADFRYRLGKVNRQHWGSNVTPMEFRHFERMERRLFRELGINPRVSDLLMQMIEAQRIQIEQARNTTTHESKGLLQNVFKSTVSNLKKYPDSTMSVNRLSAIMTIVANTSVLYTTRD
;
A
#
# COMPACT_ATOMS: atom_id res chain seq x y z
N MET A 1 -13.13 -11.80 13.36
CA MET A 1 -11.97 -12.06 12.47
C MET A 1 -10.68 -12.01 13.29
N ALA A 2 -9.79 -12.99 13.16
CA ALA A 2 -8.52 -13.02 13.90
C ALA A 2 -7.48 -12.12 13.22
N ILE A 3 -6.63 -11.45 14.00
CA ILE A 3 -5.48 -10.70 13.50
C ILE A 3 -4.29 -11.66 13.50
N TYR A 4 -3.88 -12.11 12.31
CA TYR A 4 -2.72 -12.96 12.14
C TYR A 4 -1.42 -12.13 12.19
N LYS A 5 -0.29 -12.81 12.43
CA LYS A 5 1.02 -12.17 12.30
C LYS A 5 1.26 -11.86 10.81
N PRO A 6 1.61 -10.61 10.43
CA PRO A 6 1.97 -10.28 9.06
C PRO A 6 3.16 -11.11 8.58
N GLU A 7 3.10 -11.57 7.33
CA GLU A 7 4.21 -12.22 6.63
C GLU A 7 4.60 -11.36 5.42
N PRO A 8 5.37 -10.28 5.64
CA PRO A 8 5.77 -9.38 4.56
C PRO A 8 6.83 -10.05 3.67
N HIS A 9 6.57 -10.07 2.37
CA HIS A 9 7.53 -10.44 1.34
C HIS A 9 8.14 -9.19 0.75
N LEU A 10 9.29 -8.80 1.29
CA LEU A 10 10.08 -7.66 0.83
C LEU A 10 11.42 -8.15 0.29
N LEU A 11 11.86 -7.57 -0.82
CA LEU A 11 13.26 -7.66 -1.20
C LEU A 11 14.10 -6.71 -0.33
N PRO A 12 15.43 -6.92 -0.22
CA PRO A 12 16.31 -6.03 0.54
C PRO A 12 16.19 -4.55 0.12
N GLU A 13 15.96 -4.29 -1.18
CA GLU A 13 15.77 -2.96 -1.73
C GLU A 13 14.47 -2.30 -1.24
N ASP A 14 13.39 -3.08 -1.09
CA ASP A 14 12.12 -2.56 -0.58
C ASP A 14 12.23 -2.19 0.90
N ALA A 15 12.93 -3.02 1.68
CA ALA A 15 13.22 -2.72 3.08
C ALA A 15 14.09 -1.45 3.21
N ARG A 16 15.08 -1.29 2.33
CA ARG A 16 15.90 -0.06 2.26
C ARG A 16 15.06 1.15 1.88
N LEU A 17 14.14 1.03 0.93
CA LEU A 17 13.22 2.10 0.54
C LEU A 17 12.33 2.52 1.70
N LEU A 18 11.69 1.57 2.38
CA LEU A 18 10.84 1.85 3.54
C LEU A 18 11.62 2.55 4.65
N LYS A 19 12.85 2.11 4.93
CA LYS A 19 13.73 2.75 5.90
C LYS A 19 14.06 4.19 5.51
N LEU A 20 14.49 4.42 4.27
CA LEU A 20 14.81 5.77 3.76
C LEU A 20 13.59 6.69 3.86
N ILE A 21 12.41 6.22 3.46
CA ILE A 21 11.18 7.01 3.57
C ILE A 21 10.85 7.34 5.03
N ALA A 22 10.96 6.36 5.94
CA ALA A 22 10.73 6.59 7.37
C ALA A 22 11.67 7.66 7.94
N GLU A 23 12.95 7.63 7.58
CA GLU A 23 13.93 8.65 7.99
C GLU A 23 13.58 10.05 7.45
N LEU A 24 13.14 10.13 6.18
CA LEU A 24 12.72 11.39 5.56
C LEU A 24 11.49 12.00 6.25
N ILE A 25 10.54 11.15 6.68
CA ILE A 25 9.35 11.58 7.42
C ILE A 25 9.72 12.04 8.83
N LEU A 26 10.57 11.28 9.55
CA LEU A 26 10.96 11.62 10.93
C LEU A 26 11.65 12.98 11.05
N TYR A 27 12.52 13.31 10.09
CA TYR A 27 13.25 14.57 10.12
C TYR A 27 12.32 15.79 10.18
N GLN A 28 11.11 15.66 9.63
CA GLN A 28 10.12 16.73 9.67
C GLN A 28 9.45 16.87 11.05
N THR A 29 9.24 15.77 11.76
CA THR A 29 8.58 15.78 13.08
C THR A 29 9.46 16.35 14.21
N ASP A 30 10.78 16.39 14.04
CA ASP A 30 11.72 16.80 15.11
C ASP A 30 12.14 18.29 15.09
N GLY A 31 11.49 19.14 14.28
CA GLY A 31 11.33 20.57 14.63
C GLY A 31 12.36 21.60 14.13
N ASP A 32 13.45 21.23 13.44
CA ASP A 32 14.42 22.20 12.88
C ASP A 32 14.19 22.47 11.38
N LEU A 33 12.99 22.92 11.02
CA LEU A 33 12.74 23.43 9.67
C LEU A 33 13.01 24.94 9.62
N PRO A 34 13.85 25.42 8.69
CA PRO A 34 13.93 26.84 8.36
C PRO A 34 12.52 27.43 8.18
N SER A 35 12.28 28.61 8.76
CA SER A 35 10.99 29.34 8.80
C SER A 35 10.31 29.57 7.42
N ASN A 36 10.96 29.18 6.33
CA ASN A 36 10.57 29.46 4.95
C ASN A 36 10.04 28.20 4.23
N LEU A 37 10.06 27.03 4.88
CA LEU A 37 9.54 25.79 4.31
C LEU A 37 8.06 25.61 4.65
N VAL A 38 7.24 25.38 3.63
CA VAL A 38 5.84 24.98 3.80
C VAL A 38 5.82 23.68 4.60
N GLY A 39 5.09 23.65 5.72
CA GLY A 39 5.17 22.62 6.77
C GLY A 39 4.85 21.17 6.36
N ASP A 40 4.53 20.88 5.10
CA ASP A 40 4.34 19.52 4.57
C ASP A 40 5.44 19.11 3.56
N LYS A 41 6.46 19.95 3.33
CA LYS A 41 7.51 19.72 2.33
C LYS A 41 8.88 19.50 2.97
N LYS A 42 9.51 18.39 2.64
CA LYS A 42 10.87 18.01 3.07
C LYS A 42 11.88 18.27 1.96
N PRO A 43 12.88 19.16 2.15
CA PRO A 43 14.03 19.23 1.25
C PRO A 43 14.83 17.92 1.35
N LEU A 44 15.22 17.40 0.19
CA LEU A 44 16.07 16.23 0.06
C LEU A 44 17.50 16.70 -0.22
N SER A 45 18.50 16.02 0.36
CA SER A 45 19.89 16.17 -0.11
C SER A 45 20.07 15.40 -1.42
N ASP A 46 21.06 15.78 -2.23
CA ASP A 46 21.38 15.14 -3.52
C ASP A 46 21.50 13.62 -3.38
N ARG A 47 22.14 13.16 -2.29
CA ARG A 47 22.27 11.74 -1.97
C ARG A 47 20.92 11.08 -1.68
N GLN A 48 20.06 11.72 -0.89
CA GLN A 48 18.73 11.19 -0.57
C GLN A 48 17.85 11.15 -1.82
N SER A 49 17.90 12.18 -2.65
CA SER A 49 17.16 12.24 -3.92
C SER A 49 17.60 11.14 -4.88
N LYS A 50 18.91 10.93 -5.02
CA LYS A 50 19.46 9.88 -5.87
C LYS A 50 19.10 8.48 -5.35
N ASP A 51 19.33 8.21 -4.07
CA ASP A 51 18.99 6.93 -3.45
C ASP A 51 17.48 6.64 -3.56
N LEU A 52 16.64 7.65 -3.30
CA LEU A 52 15.18 7.51 -3.41
C LEU A 52 14.74 7.25 -4.86
N LEU A 53 15.32 7.96 -5.82
CA LEU A 53 15.03 7.77 -7.24
C LEU A 53 15.40 6.35 -7.67
N GLU A 54 16.62 5.91 -7.40
CA GLU A 54 17.10 4.57 -7.77
C GLU A 54 16.22 3.46 -7.19
N LEU A 55 15.84 3.56 -5.91
CA LEU A 55 14.98 2.58 -5.26
C LEU A 55 13.54 2.58 -5.80
N LEU A 56 12.97 3.77 -6.08
CA LEU A 56 11.62 3.87 -6.65
C LEU A 56 11.56 3.36 -8.09
N GLU A 57 12.58 3.63 -8.89
CA GLU A 57 12.68 3.11 -10.27
C GLU A 57 12.84 1.60 -10.26
N SER A 58 13.78 1.09 -9.46
CA SER A 58 14.01 -0.34 -9.30
C SER A 58 12.70 -1.05 -8.93
N LEU A 59 11.98 -0.53 -7.93
CA LEU A 59 10.68 -1.03 -7.50
C LEU A 59 9.62 -0.98 -8.63
N TYR A 60 9.50 0.16 -9.32
CA TYR A 60 8.48 0.38 -10.35
C TYR A 60 8.70 -0.48 -11.60
N ASP A 61 9.95 -0.76 -11.95
CA ASP A 61 10.28 -1.57 -13.12
C ASP A 61 10.02 -3.06 -12.91
N ARG A 62 9.93 -3.52 -11.65
CA ARG A 62 9.63 -4.92 -11.38
C ARG A 62 8.25 -5.28 -11.90
N LYS A 63 8.20 -6.35 -12.71
CA LYS A 63 6.96 -6.87 -13.27
C LYS A 63 5.97 -7.21 -12.17
N ASP A 64 6.46 -7.73 -11.05
CA ASP A 64 5.59 -8.18 -9.98
C ASP A 64 4.90 -7.06 -9.23
N PHE A 65 5.63 -5.99 -8.92
CA PHE A 65 5.05 -4.81 -8.29
C PHE A 65 3.99 -4.15 -9.17
N ARG A 66 4.23 -4.06 -10.49
CA ARG A 66 3.23 -3.55 -11.45
C ARG A 66 1.98 -4.43 -11.54
N GLU A 67 2.14 -5.76 -11.52
CA GLU A 67 1.01 -6.68 -11.46
C GLU A 67 0.19 -6.50 -10.16
N ASN A 68 0.85 -6.26 -9.02
CA ASN A 68 0.17 -6.01 -7.75
C ASN A 68 -0.64 -4.70 -7.80
N MET A 69 -0.07 -3.62 -8.35
CA MET A 69 -0.79 -2.35 -8.54
C MET A 69 -1.98 -2.51 -9.47
N LEU A 70 -1.80 -3.19 -10.61
CA LEU A 70 -2.88 -3.49 -11.54
C LEU A 70 -4.00 -4.31 -10.90
N PHE A 71 -3.63 -5.29 -10.06
CA PHE A 71 -4.58 -6.09 -9.31
C PHE A 71 -5.39 -5.23 -8.33
N ILE A 72 -4.73 -4.39 -7.53
CA ILE A 72 -5.42 -3.52 -6.57
C ILE A 72 -6.40 -2.61 -7.32
N GLU A 73 -5.94 -1.86 -8.32
CA GLU A 73 -6.81 -0.98 -9.12
C GLU A 73 -7.97 -1.74 -9.78
N GLY A 74 -7.69 -2.96 -10.27
CA GLY A 74 -8.68 -3.80 -10.95
C GLY A 74 -9.77 -4.37 -10.05
N VAL A 75 -9.43 -4.72 -8.80
CA VAL A 75 -10.39 -5.29 -7.84
C VAL A 75 -11.41 -4.26 -7.36
N PHE A 76 -11.04 -2.98 -7.36
CA PHE A 76 -11.96 -1.90 -6.99
C PHE A 76 -12.77 -1.36 -8.19
N ASP A 77 -12.38 -1.68 -9.43
CA ASP A 77 -13.10 -1.29 -10.64
C ASP A 77 -14.25 -2.24 -10.97
N ASP A 78 -15.45 -1.91 -10.49
CA ASP A 78 -16.69 -2.66 -10.75
C ASP A 78 -17.15 -2.58 -12.23
N SER A 79 -16.55 -1.70 -13.06
CA SER A 79 -16.83 -1.64 -14.50
C SER A 79 -15.95 -2.57 -15.34
N SER A 80 -14.94 -3.20 -14.73
CA SER A 80 -14.02 -4.06 -15.48
C SER A 80 -14.69 -5.38 -15.87
N PRO A 81 -14.82 -5.71 -17.16
CA PRO A 81 -15.31 -7.02 -17.60
C PRO A 81 -14.32 -8.16 -17.27
N ASP A 82 -13.16 -7.83 -16.70
CA ASP A 82 -11.98 -8.68 -16.62
C ASP A 82 -11.70 -9.23 -15.20
N GLU A 83 -12.76 -9.44 -14.41
CA GLU A 83 -12.66 -10.05 -13.06
C GLU A 83 -11.87 -11.37 -13.09
N ARG A 84 -11.97 -12.12 -14.19
CA ARG A 84 -11.23 -13.37 -14.42
C ARG A 84 -9.72 -13.14 -14.40
N SER A 85 -9.22 -12.07 -15.01
CA SER A 85 -7.79 -11.78 -15.05
C SER A 85 -7.24 -11.40 -13.68
N TYR A 86 -7.94 -10.56 -12.91
CA TYR A 86 -7.51 -10.21 -11.55
C TYR A 86 -7.55 -11.41 -10.60
N ARG A 87 -8.58 -12.26 -10.74
CA ARG A 87 -8.64 -13.53 -10.02
C ARG A 87 -7.43 -14.42 -10.35
N GLU A 88 -7.05 -14.55 -11.62
CA GLU A 88 -5.88 -15.38 -11.98
C GLU A 88 -4.56 -14.76 -11.49
N ILE A 89 -4.43 -13.43 -11.45
CA ILE A 89 -3.30 -12.77 -10.77
C ILE A 89 -3.26 -13.19 -9.30
N TYR A 90 -4.36 -13.07 -8.55
CA TYR A 90 -4.45 -13.47 -7.14
C TYR A 90 -4.07 -14.96 -6.93
N LEU A 91 -4.68 -15.86 -7.72
CA LEU A 91 -4.44 -17.30 -7.62
C LEU A 91 -2.99 -17.67 -7.94
N SER A 92 -2.43 -17.09 -9.01
CA SER A 92 -1.05 -17.35 -9.42
C SER A 92 -0.04 -16.88 -8.37
N ARG A 93 -0.32 -15.76 -7.69
CA ARG A 93 0.52 -15.19 -6.63
C ARG A 93 0.51 -16.05 -5.38
N ARG A 94 -0.67 -16.44 -4.90
CA ARG A 94 -0.76 -17.37 -3.75
C ARG A 94 -0.11 -18.72 -4.05
N LYS A 95 -0.24 -19.22 -5.28
CA LYS A 95 0.46 -20.45 -5.72
C LYS A 95 1.98 -20.30 -5.65
N LYS A 96 2.54 -19.17 -6.09
CA LYS A 96 3.99 -18.88 -5.98
C LYS A 96 4.48 -18.87 -4.53
N LEU A 97 3.60 -18.52 -3.58
CA LEU A 97 3.87 -18.54 -2.14
C LEU A 97 3.64 -19.92 -1.49
N GLY A 98 3.36 -20.97 -2.28
CA GLY A 98 3.20 -22.33 -1.78
C GLY A 98 1.78 -22.72 -1.38
N HIS A 99 0.77 -21.87 -1.59
CA HIS A 99 -0.63 -22.22 -1.30
C HIS A 99 -1.27 -23.07 -2.40
N SER A 100 -2.15 -24.01 -2.03
CA SER A 100 -2.90 -24.82 -3.00
C SER A 100 -3.94 -24.00 -3.75
N ARG A 101 -4.26 -24.40 -5.01
CA ARG A 101 -5.22 -23.66 -5.86
C ARG A 101 -6.65 -23.68 -5.31
N ALA A 102 -7.04 -24.77 -4.64
CA ALA A 102 -8.34 -24.90 -3.98
C ALA A 102 -8.47 -23.91 -2.80
N MET A 103 -7.46 -23.87 -1.92
CA MET A 103 -7.41 -22.88 -0.84
C MET A 103 -7.40 -21.46 -1.38
N ALA A 104 -6.58 -21.17 -2.39
CA ALA A 104 -6.52 -19.84 -3.00
C ALA A 104 -7.86 -19.39 -3.60
N SER A 105 -8.68 -20.32 -4.12
CA SER A 105 -10.02 -20.00 -4.62
C SER A 105 -11.01 -19.70 -3.51
N MET A 106 -10.93 -20.40 -2.38
CA MET A 106 -11.71 -20.09 -1.18
C MET A 106 -11.30 -18.72 -0.61
N HIS A 107 -10.00 -18.47 -0.47
CA HIS A 107 -9.46 -17.18 -0.02
C HIS A 107 -9.84 -16.02 -0.95
N TRP A 108 -9.97 -16.24 -2.26
CA TRP A 108 -10.46 -15.23 -3.18
C TRP A 108 -11.90 -14.79 -2.87
N ALA A 109 -12.79 -15.75 -2.58
CA ALA A 109 -14.16 -15.45 -2.20
C ALA A 109 -14.22 -14.71 -0.86
N ASP A 110 -13.44 -15.17 0.13
CA ASP A 110 -13.33 -14.53 1.44
C ASP A 110 -12.76 -13.10 1.34
N PHE A 111 -11.71 -12.90 0.54
CA PHE A 111 -11.12 -11.60 0.23
C PHE A 111 -12.16 -10.63 -0.32
N ARG A 112 -12.87 -11.02 -1.38
CA ARG A 112 -13.92 -10.19 -1.97
C ARG A 112 -15.06 -9.86 -0.98
N TYR A 113 -15.42 -10.81 -0.13
CA TYR A 113 -16.45 -10.59 0.88
C TYR A 113 -15.98 -9.62 1.98
N ARG A 114 -14.73 -9.75 2.46
CA ARG A 114 -14.12 -8.82 3.43
C ARG A 114 -14.02 -7.39 2.89
N LEU A 115 -13.73 -7.26 1.59
CA LEU A 115 -13.73 -5.97 0.90
C LEU A 115 -15.12 -5.34 0.79
N GLY A 116 -16.20 -6.09 0.99
CA GLY A 116 -17.57 -5.59 0.82
C GLY A 116 -18.06 -5.61 -0.63
N LYS A 117 -17.32 -6.25 -1.55
CA LYS A 117 -17.63 -6.32 -2.98
C LYS A 117 -18.64 -7.42 -3.35
N VAL A 118 -19.13 -8.20 -2.38
CA VAL A 118 -20.09 -9.29 -2.60
C VAL A 118 -21.16 -9.27 -1.52
N ASN A 119 -22.41 -9.04 -1.92
CA ASN A 119 -23.54 -9.03 -0.99
C ASN A 119 -24.14 -10.43 -0.73
N ARG A 120 -23.69 -11.46 -1.46
CA ARG A 120 -24.15 -12.83 -1.25
C ARG A 120 -23.17 -13.56 -0.36
N GLN A 121 -23.64 -13.94 0.82
CA GLN A 121 -22.90 -14.84 1.72
C GLN A 121 -22.60 -16.13 0.97
N HIS A 122 -21.31 -16.45 0.80
CA HIS A 122 -20.92 -17.72 0.21
C HIS A 122 -21.24 -18.84 1.21
N TRP A 123 -21.91 -19.90 0.77
CA TRP A 123 -22.40 -20.97 1.63
C TRP A 123 -21.25 -21.55 2.47
N GLY A 124 -21.41 -21.54 3.80
CA GLY A 124 -20.45 -22.15 4.73
C GLY A 124 -19.34 -21.23 5.27
N SER A 125 -19.30 -19.94 4.91
CA SER A 125 -18.32 -19.00 5.47
C SER A 125 -18.95 -18.04 6.49
N ASN A 126 -18.38 -18.01 7.71
CA ASN A 126 -18.65 -17.00 8.75
C ASN A 126 -17.81 -15.73 8.53
N VAL A 127 -17.49 -15.41 7.27
CA VAL A 127 -16.72 -14.20 6.94
C VAL A 127 -17.66 -13.00 7.02
N THR A 128 -17.18 -11.91 7.60
CA THR A 128 -17.88 -10.62 7.69
C THR A 128 -17.07 -9.57 6.93
N PRO A 129 -17.68 -8.49 6.42
CA PRO A 129 -16.93 -7.34 5.94
C PRO A 129 -15.94 -6.86 7.01
N MET A 130 -14.76 -6.43 6.58
CA MET A 130 -13.73 -5.99 7.51
C MET A 130 -14.13 -4.67 8.15
N GLU A 131 -14.14 -4.54 9.46
CA GLU A 131 -14.40 -3.24 10.08
C GLU A 131 -13.16 -2.33 9.96
N PHE A 132 -13.35 -1.02 9.86
CA PHE A 132 -12.25 -0.05 9.83
C PHE A 132 -11.27 -0.23 11.00
N ARG A 133 -11.78 -0.40 12.23
CA ARG A 133 -10.94 -0.66 13.42
C ARG A 133 -10.16 -1.96 13.34
N HIS A 134 -10.65 -2.94 12.57
CA HIS A 134 -9.89 -4.16 12.31
C HIS A 134 -8.74 -3.88 11.34
N PHE A 135 -9.01 -3.15 10.25
CA PHE A 135 -8.00 -2.67 9.31
C PHE A 135 -6.88 -1.88 10.02
N GLU A 136 -7.22 -0.92 10.88
CA GLU A 136 -6.22 -0.14 11.62
C GLU A 136 -5.31 -0.99 12.50
N ARG A 137 -5.87 -1.98 13.20
CA ARG A 137 -5.07 -2.88 14.04
C ARG A 137 -4.12 -3.74 13.21
N MET A 138 -4.54 -4.14 12.01
CA MET A 138 -3.67 -4.86 11.07
C MET A 138 -2.56 -3.94 10.54
N GLU A 139 -2.86 -2.69 10.20
CA GLU A 139 -1.86 -1.70 9.77
C GLU A 139 -0.80 -1.44 10.85
N ARG A 140 -1.24 -1.19 12.08
CA ARG A 140 -0.31 -1.03 13.23
C ARG A 140 0.59 -2.25 13.41
N ARG A 141 0.03 -3.46 13.24
CA ARG A 141 0.80 -4.69 13.37
C ARG A 141 1.78 -4.85 12.21
N LEU A 142 1.37 -4.55 10.99
CA LEU A 142 2.23 -4.56 9.80
C LEU A 142 3.41 -3.61 9.98
N PHE A 143 3.15 -2.36 10.34
CA PHE A 143 4.23 -1.37 10.51
C PHE A 143 5.23 -1.78 11.58
N ARG A 144 4.75 -2.42 12.66
CA ARG A 144 5.61 -2.99 13.70
C ARG A 144 6.48 -4.14 13.17
N GLU A 145 5.91 -5.10 12.45
CA GLU A 145 6.69 -6.22 11.87
C GLU A 145 7.70 -5.74 10.82
N LEU A 146 7.39 -4.65 10.10
CA LEU A 146 8.31 -4.00 9.18
C LEU A 146 9.43 -3.21 9.88
N GLY A 147 9.42 -3.14 11.21
CA GLY A 147 10.41 -2.39 11.98
C GLY A 147 10.35 -0.88 11.75
N ILE A 148 9.19 -0.37 11.32
CA ILE A 148 8.99 1.06 11.10
C ILE A 148 9.02 1.76 12.47
N ASN A 149 9.70 2.91 12.53
CA ASN A 149 9.79 3.71 13.75
C ASN A 149 8.38 4.01 14.30
N PRO A 150 8.12 3.83 15.61
CA PRO A 150 6.80 4.06 16.19
C PRO A 150 6.19 5.42 15.89
N ARG A 151 7.00 6.49 15.84
CA ARG A 151 6.52 7.85 15.53
C ARG A 151 6.01 7.97 14.10
N VAL A 152 6.72 7.36 13.13
CA VAL A 152 6.26 7.29 11.73
C VAL A 152 5.01 6.45 11.63
N SER A 153 4.98 5.30 12.30
CA SER A 153 3.79 4.45 12.33
C SER A 153 2.59 5.21 12.89
N ASP A 154 2.74 5.99 13.96
CA ASP A 154 1.65 6.76 14.53
C ASP A 154 1.18 7.89 13.60
N LEU A 155 2.12 8.58 12.92
CA LEU A 155 1.76 9.55 11.89
C LEU A 155 0.97 8.90 10.74
N LEU A 156 1.44 7.79 10.19
CA LEU A 156 0.73 7.06 9.14
C LEU A 156 -0.68 6.65 9.60
N MET A 157 -0.82 6.18 10.84
CA MET A 157 -2.12 5.82 11.39
C MET A 157 -3.04 7.03 11.58
N GLN A 158 -2.51 8.19 12.00
CA GLN A 158 -3.29 9.42 12.08
C GLN A 158 -3.78 9.87 10.70
N MET A 159 -2.93 9.74 9.67
CA MET A 159 -3.32 10.06 8.30
C MET A 159 -4.39 9.09 7.78
N ILE A 160 -4.26 7.80 8.08
CA ILE A 160 -5.27 6.79 7.75
C ILE A 160 -6.62 7.11 8.43
N GLU A 161 -6.61 7.43 9.73
CA GLU A 161 -7.84 7.79 10.46
C GLU A 161 -8.46 9.08 9.92
N ALA A 162 -7.64 10.08 9.56
CA ALA A 162 -8.13 11.31 8.93
C ALA A 162 -8.85 11.05 7.59
N GLN A 163 -8.47 9.97 6.88
CA GLN A 163 -9.10 9.55 5.64
C GLN A 163 -10.21 8.50 5.82
N ARG A 164 -10.62 8.20 7.06
CA ARG A 164 -11.59 7.14 7.37
C ARG A 164 -12.87 7.22 6.54
N ILE A 165 -13.47 8.40 6.41
CA ILE A 165 -14.70 8.59 5.63
C ILE A 165 -14.47 8.24 4.16
N GLN A 166 -13.35 8.68 3.58
CA GLN A 166 -13.02 8.43 2.19
C GLN A 166 -12.71 6.94 1.94
N ILE A 167 -12.00 6.29 2.87
CA ILE A 167 -11.72 4.85 2.81
C ILE A 167 -13.03 4.05 2.88
N GLU A 168 -13.92 4.37 3.83
CA GLU A 168 -15.21 3.69 3.95
C GLU A 168 -16.12 3.98 2.74
N GLN A 169 -16.06 5.17 2.15
CA GLN A 169 -16.73 5.46 0.89
C GLN A 169 -16.17 4.60 -0.24
N ALA A 170 -14.86 4.60 -0.48
CA ALA A 170 -14.22 3.79 -1.53
C ALA A 170 -14.55 2.28 -1.43
N ARG A 171 -14.81 1.79 -0.21
CA ARG A 171 -15.27 0.41 0.03
C ARG A 171 -16.74 0.17 -0.28
N ASN A 172 -17.60 1.14 0.04
CA ASN A 172 -19.06 1.02 -0.05
C ASN A 172 -19.63 1.47 -1.40
N THR A 173 -18.96 2.39 -2.10
CA THR A 173 -19.39 2.87 -3.41
C THR A 173 -18.67 2.13 -4.54
N THR A 174 -19.41 1.90 -5.63
CA THR A 174 -18.89 1.66 -6.99
C THR A 174 -18.22 2.92 -7.56
N THR A 175 -17.57 3.73 -6.71
CA THR A 175 -16.80 4.88 -7.17
C THR A 175 -15.64 4.34 -7.99
N HIS A 176 -15.68 4.62 -9.29
CA HIS A 176 -14.59 4.31 -10.20
C HIS A 176 -13.36 5.09 -9.77
N GLU A 177 -12.50 4.47 -8.96
CA GLU A 177 -11.14 4.94 -8.84
C GLU A 177 -10.50 4.87 -10.23
N SER A 178 -9.88 5.97 -10.65
CA SER A 178 -9.32 6.05 -11.99
C SER A 178 -8.21 5.03 -12.17
N LYS A 179 -8.28 4.23 -13.23
CA LYS A 179 -7.20 3.30 -13.60
C LYS A 179 -5.87 4.05 -13.67
N GLY A 180 -4.83 3.46 -13.07
CA GLY A 180 -3.50 4.04 -13.02
C GLY A 180 -3.27 5.05 -11.90
N LEU A 181 -4.20 5.29 -10.97
CA LEU A 181 -3.99 6.20 -9.84
C LEU A 181 -2.75 5.81 -9.02
N LEU A 182 -2.62 4.53 -8.64
CA LEU A 182 -1.47 4.05 -7.86
C LEU A 182 -0.20 4.16 -8.70
N GLN A 183 -0.26 3.76 -9.98
CA GLN A 183 0.89 3.86 -10.87
C GLN A 183 1.36 5.31 -11.07
N ASN A 184 0.43 6.25 -11.12
CA ASN A 184 0.70 7.68 -11.30
C ASN A 184 1.38 8.28 -10.07
N VAL A 185 1.11 7.79 -8.86
CA VAL A 185 1.86 8.19 -7.66
C VAL A 185 3.35 7.92 -7.85
N PHE A 186 3.73 6.72 -8.31
CA PHE A 186 5.14 6.37 -8.56
C PHE A 186 5.70 7.12 -9.76
N LYS A 187 5.04 7.07 -10.92
CA LYS A 187 5.49 7.73 -12.16
C LYS A 187 5.72 9.22 -11.97
N SER A 188 4.79 9.92 -11.31
CA SER A 188 4.94 11.37 -11.07
C SER A 188 6.05 11.67 -10.08
N THR A 189 6.24 10.83 -9.05
CA THR A 189 7.34 10.99 -8.09
C THR A 189 8.70 10.80 -8.75
N VAL A 190 8.88 9.71 -9.50
CA VAL A 190 10.10 9.43 -10.28
C VAL A 190 10.38 10.56 -11.27
N SER A 191 9.36 11.00 -12.02
CA SER A 191 9.52 12.08 -13.00
C SER A 191 9.92 13.40 -12.34
N ASN A 192 9.38 13.71 -11.17
CA ASN A 192 9.73 14.93 -10.44
C ASN A 192 11.17 14.88 -9.92
N LEU A 193 11.60 13.77 -9.33
CA LEU A 193 12.97 13.58 -8.85
C LEU A 193 14.00 13.65 -9.99
N LYS A 194 13.68 13.12 -11.18
CA LYS A 194 14.54 13.25 -12.37
C LYS A 194 14.70 14.68 -12.84
N LYS A 195 13.61 15.45 -12.86
CA LYS A 195 13.61 16.83 -13.37
C LYS A 195 14.20 17.81 -12.36
N TYR A 196 13.99 17.55 -11.08
CA TYR A 196 14.34 18.43 -9.97
C TYR A 196 14.99 17.60 -8.85
N PRO A 197 16.29 17.27 -8.95
CA PRO A 197 16.99 16.47 -7.94
C PRO A 197 16.98 17.13 -6.57
N ASP A 198 17.01 18.47 -6.52
CA ASP A 198 17.00 19.24 -5.26
C ASP A 198 15.57 19.61 -4.83
N SER A 199 14.57 18.87 -5.34
CA SER A 199 13.18 19.14 -5.03
C SER A 199 12.81 18.81 -3.59
N THR A 200 11.76 19.48 -3.14
CA THR A 200 11.10 19.11 -1.90
C THR A 200 10.10 18.00 -2.17
N MET A 201 10.02 17.04 -1.27
CA MET A 201 9.01 15.98 -1.30
C MET A 201 7.94 16.24 -0.24
N SER A 202 6.67 16.09 -0.59
CA SER A 202 5.60 16.18 0.39
C SER A 202 5.58 14.95 1.30
N VAL A 203 5.38 15.14 2.60
CA VAL A 203 5.24 14.02 3.55
C VAL A 203 3.98 13.20 3.27
N ASN A 204 2.92 13.81 2.76
CA ASN A 204 1.77 13.09 2.24
C ASN A 204 2.15 12.10 1.13
N ARG A 205 3.02 12.50 0.21
CA ARG A 205 3.47 11.65 -0.90
C ARG A 205 4.39 10.53 -0.43
N LEU A 206 5.33 10.83 0.47
CA LEU A 206 6.19 9.83 1.09
C LEU A 206 5.38 8.79 1.86
N SER A 207 4.42 9.25 2.65
CA SER A 207 3.52 8.40 3.43
C SER A 207 2.67 7.50 2.53
N ALA A 208 2.12 8.04 1.43
CA ALA A 208 1.36 7.25 0.46
C ALA A 208 2.22 6.13 -0.16
N ILE A 209 3.44 6.45 -0.60
CA ILE A 209 4.37 5.46 -1.16
C ILE A 209 4.69 4.39 -0.12
N MET A 210 5.00 4.80 1.12
CA MET A 210 5.32 3.89 2.21
C MET A 210 4.17 2.93 2.50
N THR A 211 2.94 3.44 2.58
CA THR A 211 1.74 2.63 2.78
C THR A 211 1.55 1.64 1.63
N ILE A 212 1.71 2.06 0.37
CA ILE A 212 1.58 1.16 -0.80
C ILE A 212 2.62 0.04 -0.74
N VAL A 213 3.90 0.37 -0.50
CA VAL A 213 4.99 -0.63 -0.43
C VAL A 213 4.77 -1.60 0.73
N ALA A 214 4.42 -1.08 1.92
CA ALA A 214 4.11 -1.92 3.07
C ALA A 214 2.93 -2.86 2.80
N ASN A 215 1.83 -2.34 2.27
CA ASN A 215 0.60 -3.10 2.03
C ASN A 215 0.79 -4.16 0.94
N THR A 216 1.49 -3.84 -0.15
CA THR A 216 1.75 -4.78 -1.25
C THR A 216 2.63 -5.96 -0.82
N SER A 217 3.46 -5.79 0.22
CA SER A 217 4.31 -6.87 0.74
C SER A 217 3.53 -8.03 1.39
N VAL A 218 2.28 -7.80 1.81
CA VAL A 218 1.45 -8.80 2.52
C VAL A 218 0.17 -9.19 1.77
N LEU A 219 -0.03 -8.65 0.56
CA LEU A 219 -1.27 -8.74 -0.23
C LEU A 219 -1.75 -10.17 -0.54
N TYR A 220 -0.85 -11.16 -0.53
CA TYR A 220 -1.16 -12.54 -0.90
C TYR A 220 -0.87 -13.55 0.22
N THR A 221 -0.52 -13.08 1.41
CA THR A 221 -0.20 -13.92 2.58
C THR A 221 -1.29 -13.82 3.64
N THR A 222 -1.07 -12.91 4.58
CA THR A 222 -1.79 -12.74 5.84
C THR A 222 -2.84 -11.65 5.75
N ARG A 223 -2.79 -10.87 4.67
CA ARG A 223 -3.70 -9.79 4.38
C ARG A 223 -4.53 -10.18 3.15
N ASP A 224 -5.66 -10.83 3.43
CA ASP A 224 -6.83 -10.73 2.55
C ASP A 224 -7.55 -9.43 2.92
#